data_AF-A0A2V3DUK8-F1
#
_entry.id   AF-A0A2V3DUK8-F1
#
_cell.length_a   1.000
_cell.length_b   1.000
_cell.length_c   1.000
_cell.angle_alpha   90.00
_cell.angle_beta   90.00
_cell.angle_gamma   90.00
#
_symmetry.space_group_name_H-M   'P 1'
#
loop_
_entity.id
_entity.type
_entity.pdbx_description
1 polymer ?
#
loop_
_entity_poly.entity_id
_entity_poly.type
_entity_poly.pdbx_seq_one_letter_code
_entity_poly.pdbx_strand_id
1 'polypeptide(L)'
;MNTEVSAQRRSGLSPWGRLSKRLNADSDGYGPIKGTLGARRIGLIWLAANLVVTTLLTGTLFVPGVSWPLAIGLIIAGSLVGGVVLVLIGNMGTRTGLPTMSLTKGAFGLRGSFLAVAANVVILMGWSWVQAMLAGVTVNFLVEQATGFSNPVLFSVLCQLFVVGLAIFGHAGIAKVEPWLALVILAIMAYIFIVAFTSHPPADFAAIKVDTTLGWSGITVLDVVIATAISWTVLSAEFNRLAKTQAAGVVGSGIGYVVSTVLSMSLGATAIGYVVLSGGDALGFDPTVIVAAFGAPLAIVIFLSVMATNTMVVYGMVSSVVNMAPSRRIRFLPTALVLGAISVLGATWLALLEQFTSFLTVVGALFLPVFAIMIVDYYIVNKCYYGSDILRGRGGRFWYQGGVNIAAIAVWLVGAGTSVILTYVAPSPIGATIPTFVISFALYLGWALLTRSIRTDKPVSRHLTVTEPESSNPERQENAHR
;
A
#
# COMPACT_ATOMS: atom_id res chain seq x y z
N MET A 1 -16.44 -0.92 -34.44
CA MET A 1 -17.26 -1.65 -33.45
C MET A 1 -17.95 -2.90 -34.01
N ASN A 2 -18.33 -2.97 -35.30
CA ASN A 2 -19.02 -4.15 -35.87
C ASN A 2 -18.12 -5.27 -36.44
N THR A 3 -16.81 -5.08 -36.52
CA THR A 3 -15.86 -6.09 -37.06
C THR A 3 -15.19 -6.96 -35.98
N GLU A 4 -15.09 -6.50 -34.74
CA GLU A 4 -14.58 -7.32 -33.61
C GLU A 4 -15.65 -8.26 -33.05
N VAL A 5 -16.93 -7.89 -33.14
CA VAL A 5 -18.06 -8.70 -32.68
C VAL A 5 -18.24 -9.94 -33.59
N SER A 6 -17.95 -9.82 -34.89
CA SER A 6 -18.04 -10.92 -35.84
C SER A 6 -16.85 -11.90 -35.76
N ALA A 7 -15.66 -11.44 -35.35
CA ALA A 7 -14.51 -12.30 -35.10
C ALA A 7 -14.66 -13.14 -33.81
N GLN A 8 -15.35 -12.62 -32.79
CA GLN A 8 -15.59 -13.34 -31.51
C GLN A 8 -16.66 -14.45 -31.59
N ARG A 9 -17.53 -14.43 -32.60
CA ARG A 9 -18.49 -15.53 -32.84
C ARG A 9 -17.85 -16.79 -33.44
N ARG A 10 -16.61 -16.71 -33.95
CA ARG A 10 -15.90 -17.83 -34.61
C ARG A 10 -14.96 -18.62 -33.70
N SER A 11 -14.71 -18.18 -32.46
CA SER A 11 -13.99 -19.00 -31.47
C SER A 11 -15.01 -19.84 -30.69
N GLY A 12 -14.96 -21.17 -30.78
CA GLY A 12 -15.78 -22.11 -29.98
C GLY A 12 -15.51 -22.08 -28.47
N LEU A 13 -15.16 -20.92 -27.92
CA LEU A 13 -14.94 -20.68 -26.51
C LEU A 13 -16.29 -20.51 -25.81
N SER A 14 -16.44 -21.19 -24.67
CA SER A 14 -17.57 -20.98 -23.76
C SER A 14 -17.67 -19.51 -23.33
N PRO A 15 -18.85 -19.03 -22.86
CA PRO A 15 -18.98 -17.68 -22.30
C PRO A 15 -17.90 -17.36 -21.25
N TRP A 16 -17.55 -18.36 -20.43
CA TRP A 16 -16.43 -18.32 -19.50
C TRP A 16 -15.07 -18.12 -20.17
N GLY A 17 -14.78 -18.87 -21.23
CA GLY A 17 -13.53 -18.75 -22.00
C GLY A 17 -13.36 -17.37 -22.64
N ARG A 18 -14.45 -16.76 -23.13
CA ARG A 18 -14.43 -15.40 -23.70
C ARG A 18 -14.16 -14.34 -22.64
N LEU A 19 -14.84 -14.43 -21.49
CA LEU A 19 -14.63 -13.51 -20.37
C LEU A 19 -13.19 -13.61 -19.84
N SER A 20 -12.72 -14.84 -19.55
CA SER A 20 -11.35 -15.07 -19.09
C SER A 20 -10.31 -14.55 -20.08
N LYS A 21 -10.51 -14.71 -21.40
CA LYS A 21 -9.55 -14.21 -22.40
C LYS A 21 -9.46 -12.68 -22.39
N ARG A 22 -10.59 -11.98 -22.28
CA ARG A 22 -10.62 -10.51 -22.19
C ARG A 22 -9.92 -10.01 -20.94
N LEU A 23 -10.26 -10.54 -19.76
CA LEU A 23 -9.65 -10.12 -18.49
C LEU A 23 -8.13 -10.40 -18.44
N ASN A 24 -7.67 -11.50 -19.03
CA ASN A 24 -6.22 -11.77 -19.08
C ASN A 24 -5.48 -10.76 -19.96
N ALA A 25 -6.06 -10.33 -21.09
CA ALA A 25 -5.45 -9.33 -21.97
C ALA A 25 -5.26 -7.98 -21.27
N ASP A 26 -6.21 -7.58 -20.41
CA ASP A 26 -6.12 -6.36 -19.61
C ASP A 26 -5.14 -6.51 -18.43
N SER A 27 -4.83 -7.74 -17.99
CA SER A 27 -3.91 -8.01 -16.87
C SER A 27 -2.44 -8.22 -17.27
N ASP A 28 -2.15 -8.50 -18.55
CA ASP A 28 -0.82 -8.88 -19.07
C ASP A 28 0.20 -7.69 -19.11
N GLY A 29 -0.12 -6.53 -18.51
CA GLY A 29 0.57 -5.24 -18.66
C GLY A 29 1.61 -4.81 -17.63
N TYR A 30 2.37 -5.73 -17.00
CA TYR A 30 3.35 -5.39 -15.95
C TYR A 30 4.83 -5.53 -16.34
N GLY A 31 5.14 -5.37 -17.63
CA GLY A 31 6.52 -5.13 -18.08
C GLY A 31 7.05 -3.76 -17.63
N PRO A 32 8.34 -3.47 -17.83
CA PRO A 32 8.87 -2.14 -17.64
C PRO A 32 8.11 -1.11 -18.49
N ILE A 33 7.72 0.02 -17.88
CA ILE A 33 7.09 1.13 -18.61
C ILE A 33 7.93 2.40 -18.48
N LYS A 34 7.91 3.24 -19.50
CA LYS A 34 8.63 4.52 -19.51
C LYS A 34 7.69 5.64 -19.10
N GLY A 35 7.94 6.24 -17.95
CA GLY A 35 7.16 7.35 -17.43
C GLY A 35 7.24 8.62 -18.28
N THR A 36 6.15 9.38 -18.31
CA THR A 36 6.01 10.65 -19.05
C THR A 36 5.52 11.80 -18.17
N LEU A 37 5.13 11.52 -16.92
CA LEU A 37 4.49 12.48 -16.04
C LEU A 37 5.51 13.37 -15.30
N GLY A 38 5.19 14.67 -15.18
CA GLY A 38 5.97 15.61 -14.38
C GLY A 38 5.62 15.55 -12.88
N ALA A 39 6.41 16.25 -12.06
CA ALA A 39 6.31 16.21 -10.59
C ALA A 39 4.91 16.50 -10.05
N ARG A 40 4.24 17.52 -10.61
CA ARG A 40 2.87 17.92 -10.20
C ARG A 40 1.86 16.81 -10.40
N ARG A 41 1.91 16.09 -11.52
CA ARG A 41 0.97 14.99 -11.81
C ARG A 41 1.24 13.79 -10.91
N ILE A 42 2.51 13.46 -10.66
CA ILE A 42 2.89 12.43 -9.70
C ILE A 42 2.40 12.79 -8.29
N GLY A 43 2.58 14.05 -7.88
CA GLY A 43 2.08 14.52 -6.58
C GLY A 43 0.57 14.44 -6.46
N LEU A 44 -0.18 14.79 -7.50
CA LEU A 44 -1.64 14.63 -7.52
C LEU A 44 -2.09 13.17 -7.48
N ILE A 45 -1.36 12.25 -8.12
CA ILE A 45 -1.64 10.81 -8.06
C ILE A 45 -1.46 10.31 -6.62
N TRP A 46 -0.33 10.64 -5.99
CA TRP A 46 -0.07 10.25 -4.60
C TRP A 46 -1.04 10.86 -3.61
N LEU A 47 -1.36 12.14 -3.81
CA LEU A 47 -2.34 12.84 -2.99
C LEU A 47 -3.72 12.17 -3.12
N ALA A 48 -4.21 11.95 -4.35
CA ALA A 48 -5.52 11.34 -4.57
C ALA A 48 -5.58 9.89 -4.05
N ALA A 49 -4.52 9.10 -4.26
CA ALA A 49 -4.48 7.71 -3.82
C ALA A 49 -4.47 7.55 -2.29
N ASN A 50 -3.80 8.45 -1.57
CA ASN A 50 -3.65 8.35 -0.11
C ASN A 50 -4.68 9.16 0.69
N LEU A 51 -5.45 10.03 0.05
CA LEU A 51 -6.64 10.67 0.63
C LEU A 51 -7.78 9.65 0.76
N VAL A 52 -7.63 8.76 1.73
CA VAL A 52 -8.58 7.67 2.00
C VAL A 52 -9.05 7.72 3.45
N VAL A 53 -10.24 7.15 3.68
CA VAL A 53 -10.87 7.13 5.01
C VAL A 53 -10.02 6.41 6.04
N THR A 54 -9.30 5.34 5.66
CA THR A 54 -8.44 4.60 6.60
C THR A 54 -7.30 5.46 7.16
N THR A 55 -6.67 6.29 6.32
CA THR A 55 -5.64 7.24 6.76
C THR A 55 -6.22 8.30 7.69
N LEU A 56 -7.44 8.77 7.41
CA LEU A 56 -8.18 9.67 8.31
C LEU A 56 -8.46 9.01 9.65
N LEU A 57 -9.09 7.82 9.64
CA LEU A 57 -9.44 7.08 10.85
C LEU A 57 -8.22 6.70 11.68
N THR A 58 -7.06 6.45 11.06
CA THR A 58 -5.82 6.21 11.80
C THR A 58 -5.46 7.41 12.69
N GLY A 59 -5.75 8.65 12.25
CA GLY A 59 -5.56 9.84 13.06
C GLY A 59 -6.46 9.93 14.29
N THR A 60 -7.64 9.31 14.26
CA THR A 60 -8.59 9.30 15.40
C THR A 60 -8.08 8.47 16.57
N LEU A 61 -7.12 7.57 16.34
CA LEU A 61 -6.59 6.69 17.36
C LEU A 61 -5.85 7.45 18.48
N PHE A 62 -5.27 8.61 18.16
CA PHE A 62 -4.26 9.22 19.02
C PHE A 62 -4.84 10.13 20.10
N VAL A 63 -5.98 10.77 19.87
CA VAL A 63 -6.59 11.74 20.80
C VAL A 63 -7.86 11.11 21.39
N PRO A 64 -8.06 11.13 22.72
CA PRO A 64 -7.32 11.85 23.75
C PRO A 64 -6.14 11.09 24.37
N GLY A 65 -5.70 9.97 23.80
CA GLY A 65 -4.61 9.16 24.35
C GLY A 65 -3.26 9.90 24.48
N VAL A 66 -3.00 10.85 23.58
CA VAL A 66 -1.97 11.88 23.71
C VAL A 66 -2.57 13.26 23.44
N SER A 67 -1.88 14.32 23.86
CA SER A 67 -2.34 15.69 23.57
C SER A 67 -2.42 15.94 22.07
N TRP A 68 -3.45 16.67 21.61
CA TRP A 68 -3.64 17.00 20.19
C TRP A 68 -2.40 17.62 19.52
N PRO A 69 -1.68 18.61 20.11
CA PRO A 69 -0.48 19.17 19.48
C PRO A 69 0.64 18.15 19.27
N LEU A 70 0.82 17.24 20.24
CA LEU A 70 1.79 16.16 20.15
C LEU A 70 1.41 15.18 19.02
N ALA A 71 0.14 14.81 18.90
CA ALA A 71 -0.34 13.96 17.82
C ALA A 71 -0.04 14.59 16.44
N ILE A 72 -0.37 15.86 16.23
CA ILE A 72 -0.09 16.58 14.97
C ILE A 72 1.41 16.61 14.67
N GLY A 73 2.24 16.94 15.67
CA GLY A 73 3.70 16.97 15.51
C GLY A 73 4.28 15.62 15.09
N LEU A 74 3.79 14.52 15.68
CA LEU A 74 4.25 13.17 15.39
C LEU A 74 3.69 12.62 14.08
N ILE A 75 2.49 13.02 13.67
CA ILE A 75 1.94 12.75 12.32
C ILE A 75 2.87 13.36 11.28
N ILE A 76 3.31 14.60 11.45
CA ILE A 76 4.24 15.27 10.53
C ILE A 76 5.59 14.56 10.53
N ALA A 77 6.18 14.33 11.70
CA ALA A 77 7.49 13.70 11.83
C ALA A 77 7.50 12.27 11.25
N GLY A 78 6.51 11.45 11.61
CA GLY A 78 6.38 10.08 11.12
C GLY A 78 6.14 10.02 9.61
N SER A 79 5.32 10.93 9.07
CA SER A 79 5.05 11.01 7.62
C SER A 79 6.32 11.39 6.84
N LEU A 80 7.15 12.29 7.38
CA LEU A 80 8.42 12.66 6.78
C LEU A 80 9.41 11.48 6.81
N VAL A 81 9.58 10.83 7.96
CA VAL A 81 10.50 9.68 8.12
C VAL A 81 10.08 8.51 7.24
N GLY A 82 8.81 8.09 7.31
CA GLY A 82 8.27 7.03 6.48
C GLY A 82 8.26 7.38 4.99
N GLY A 83 8.00 8.64 4.67
CA GLY A 83 8.03 9.18 3.32
C GLY A 83 9.41 9.03 2.65
N VAL A 84 10.52 9.08 3.39
CA VAL A 84 11.86 8.81 2.85
C VAL A 84 11.95 7.41 2.27
N VAL A 85 11.51 6.39 3.01
CA VAL A 85 11.52 4.99 2.55
C VAL A 85 10.65 4.83 1.32
N LEU A 86 9.43 5.38 1.36
CA LEU A 86 8.49 5.38 0.24
C LEU A 86 9.11 5.98 -1.02
N VAL A 87 9.71 7.16 -0.92
CA VAL A 87 10.36 7.86 -2.05
C VAL A 87 11.56 7.08 -2.58
N LEU A 88 12.39 6.49 -1.72
CA LEU A 88 13.56 5.73 -2.14
C LEU A 88 13.17 4.50 -2.95
N ILE A 89 12.17 3.74 -2.49
CA ILE A 89 11.63 2.59 -3.23
C ILE A 89 10.94 3.06 -4.53
N GLY A 90 10.16 4.15 -4.46
CA GLY A 90 9.49 4.70 -5.63
C GLY A 90 10.47 5.14 -6.73
N ASN A 91 11.60 5.74 -6.35
CA ASN A 91 12.63 6.15 -7.30
C ASN A 91 13.29 4.95 -8.03
N MET A 92 13.33 3.77 -7.42
CA MET A 92 13.70 2.54 -8.12
C MET A 92 12.74 2.25 -9.27
N GLY A 93 11.43 2.47 -9.06
CA GLY A 93 10.39 2.38 -10.09
C GLY A 93 10.62 3.38 -11.23
N THR A 94 10.93 4.63 -10.93
CA THR A 94 11.24 5.64 -11.96
C THR A 94 12.46 5.27 -12.82
N ARG A 95 13.46 4.60 -12.23
CA ARG A 95 14.69 4.21 -12.96
C ARG A 95 14.53 2.96 -13.80
N THR A 96 13.73 2.01 -13.33
CA THR A 96 13.61 0.67 -13.94
C THR A 96 12.34 0.49 -14.76
N GLY A 97 11.29 1.24 -14.47
CA GLY A 97 9.96 1.04 -15.02
C GLY A 97 9.17 -0.10 -14.35
N LEU A 98 9.72 -0.73 -13.31
CA LEU A 98 9.13 -1.90 -12.66
C LEU A 98 8.24 -1.53 -11.46
N PRO A 99 7.18 -2.32 -11.19
CA PRO A 99 6.38 -2.22 -9.97
C PRO A 99 7.16 -2.73 -8.75
N THR A 100 6.70 -2.38 -7.54
CA THR A 100 7.46 -2.60 -6.30
C THR A 100 7.74 -4.08 -6.07
N MET A 101 6.73 -4.92 -6.27
CA MET A 101 6.87 -6.36 -6.10
C MET A 101 7.83 -7.00 -7.12
N SER A 102 7.93 -6.47 -8.34
CA SER A 102 8.93 -6.94 -9.30
C SER A 102 10.36 -6.54 -8.92
N LEU A 103 10.54 -5.42 -8.22
CA LEU A 103 11.85 -4.97 -7.75
C LEU A 103 12.42 -5.85 -6.62
N THR A 104 11.57 -6.54 -5.87
CA THR A 104 12.01 -7.48 -4.81
C THR A 104 12.87 -8.61 -5.38
N LYS A 105 12.69 -8.99 -6.66
CA LYS A 105 13.52 -9.98 -7.38
C LYS A 105 15.01 -9.59 -7.38
N GLY A 106 15.29 -8.29 -7.39
CA GLY A 106 16.65 -7.77 -7.34
C GLY A 106 17.38 -8.25 -6.09
N ALA A 107 16.78 -8.10 -4.92
CA ALA A 107 17.42 -8.43 -3.64
C ALA A 107 17.18 -9.88 -3.17
N PHE A 108 15.99 -10.42 -3.41
CA PHE A 108 15.59 -11.75 -2.90
C PHE A 108 15.79 -12.89 -3.92
N GLY A 109 16.04 -12.56 -5.18
CA GLY A 109 16.00 -13.48 -6.30
C GLY A 109 14.59 -13.80 -6.79
N LEU A 110 14.48 -14.45 -7.96
CA LEU A 110 13.18 -14.71 -8.58
C LEU A 110 12.23 -15.54 -7.69
N ARG A 111 12.70 -16.67 -7.16
CA ARG A 111 11.87 -17.53 -6.30
C ARG A 111 11.73 -16.95 -4.89
N GLY A 112 12.76 -16.28 -4.38
CA GLY A 112 12.68 -15.59 -3.10
C GLY A 112 11.64 -14.47 -3.10
N SER A 113 11.48 -13.77 -4.22
CA SER A 113 10.46 -12.72 -4.37
C SER A 113 9.02 -13.22 -4.20
N PHE A 114 8.76 -14.52 -4.41
CA PHE A 114 7.41 -15.08 -4.23
C PHE A 114 6.94 -14.98 -2.79
N LEU A 115 7.86 -15.02 -1.82
CA LEU A 115 7.51 -14.83 -0.42
C LEU A 115 7.11 -13.37 -0.13
N ALA A 116 7.82 -12.40 -0.72
CA ALA A 116 7.44 -10.99 -0.61
C ALA A 116 6.08 -10.70 -1.29
N VAL A 117 5.81 -11.33 -2.43
CA VAL A 117 4.49 -11.26 -3.09
C VAL A 117 3.42 -11.92 -2.23
N ALA A 118 3.68 -13.07 -1.62
CA ALA A 118 2.74 -13.72 -0.71
C ALA A 118 2.43 -12.84 0.51
N ALA A 119 3.46 -12.22 1.12
CA ALA A 119 3.28 -11.23 2.18
C ALA A 119 2.43 -10.04 1.72
N ASN A 120 2.63 -9.55 0.50
CA ASN A 120 1.82 -8.47 -0.07
C ASN A 120 0.35 -8.88 -0.22
N VAL A 121 0.09 -10.10 -0.70
CA VAL A 121 -1.26 -10.64 -0.83
C VAL A 121 -1.94 -10.73 0.54
N VAL A 122 -1.25 -11.18 1.58
CA VAL A 122 -1.78 -11.22 2.96
C VAL A 122 -2.14 -9.82 3.46
N ILE A 123 -1.26 -8.84 3.24
CA ILE A 123 -1.52 -7.46 3.67
C ILE A 123 -2.67 -6.82 2.89
N LEU A 124 -2.72 -6.98 1.57
CA LEU A 124 -3.83 -6.48 0.76
C LEU A 124 -5.15 -7.17 1.12
N MET A 125 -5.12 -8.45 1.50
CA MET A 125 -6.29 -9.16 2.01
C MET A 125 -6.78 -8.52 3.33
N GLY A 126 -5.87 -8.26 4.27
CA GLY A 126 -6.21 -7.58 5.52
C GLY A 126 -6.78 -6.16 5.30
N TRP A 127 -6.20 -5.39 4.38
CA TRP A 127 -6.76 -4.10 3.99
C TRP A 127 -8.14 -4.22 3.35
N SER A 128 -8.36 -5.25 2.54
CA SER A 128 -9.67 -5.50 1.95
C SER A 128 -10.73 -5.81 3.01
N TRP A 129 -10.38 -6.61 4.02
CA TRP A 129 -11.24 -6.88 5.16
C TRP A 129 -11.56 -5.62 5.95
N VAL A 130 -10.55 -4.86 6.38
CA VAL A 130 -10.74 -3.60 7.11
C VAL A 130 -11.67 -2.67 6.34
N GLN A 131 -11.47 -2.52 5.03
CA GLN A 131 -12.32 -1.65 4.22
C GLN A 131 -13.74 -2.19 4.06
N ALA A 132 -13.92 -3.49 3.87
CA ALA A 132 -15.26 -4.09 3.86
C ALA A 132 -16.03 -3.79 5.15
N MET A 133 -15.35 -3.94 6.28
CA MET A 133 -15.91 -3.75 7.61
C MET A 133 -16.26 -2.27 7.85
N LEU A 134 -15.36 -1.34 7.50
CA LEU A 134 -15.62 0.10 7.60
C LEU A 134 -16.83 0.53 6.77
N ALA A 135 -16.96 0.03 5.54
CA ALA A 135 -18.14 0.26 4.72
C ALA A 135 -19.40 -0.36 5.36
N GLY A 136 -19.29 -1.60 5.85
CA GLY A 136 -20.38 -2.32 6.49
C GLY A 136 -20.92 -1.65 7.74
N VAL A 137 -20.06 -1.25 8.69
CA VAL A 137 -20.47 -0.55 9.91
C VAL A 137 -21.07 0.82 9.60
N THR A 138 -20.56 1.51 8.59
CA THR A 138 -21.11 2.81 8.14
C THR A 138 -22.52 2.64 7.58
N VAL A 139 -22.75 1.64 6.74
CA VAL A 139 -24.09 1.32 6.21
C VAL A 139 -25.02 0.87 7.33
N ASN A 140 -24.53 0.01 8.22
CA ASN A 140 -25.28 -0.47 9.37
C ASN A 140 -25.80 0.69 10.23
N PHE A 141 -24.93 1.65 10.55
CA PHE A 141 -25.27 2.83 11.34
C PHE A 141 -26.42 3.66 10.73
N LEU A 142 -26.45 3.79 9.40
CA LEU A 142 -27.54 4.50 8.72
C LEU A 142 -28.85 3.68 8.71
N VAL A 143 -28.76 2.38 8.46
CA VAL A 143 -29.94 1.49 8.43
C VAL A 143 -30.57 1.37 9.80
N GLU A 144 -29.75 1.23 10.85
CA GLU A 144 -30.20 1.13 12.22
C GLU A 144 -30.94 2.41 12.64
N GLN A 145 -30.41 3.60 12.32
CA GLN A 145 -31.11 4.86 12.58
C GLN A 145 -32.43 5.00 11.82
N ALA A 146 -32.51 4.49 10.59
CA ALA A 146 -33.71 4.63 9.76
C ALA A 146 -34.79 3.58 10.06
N THR A 147 -34.39 2.38 10.50
CA THR A 147 -35.29 1.20 10.55
C THR A 147 -35.27 0.43 11.87
N GLY A 148 -34.29 0.69 12.74
CA GLY A 148 -34.03 -0.08 13.96
C GLY A 148 -33.36 -1.45 13.73
N PHE A 149 -33.08 -1.83 12.48
CA PHE A 149 -32.40 -3.09 12.16
C PHE A 149 -30.88 -2.91 12.18
N SER A 150 -30.18 -3.75 12.94
CA SER A 150 -28.71 -3.74 13.05
C SER A 150 -28.13 -5.14 12.76
N ASN A 151 -27.28 -5.23 11.75
CA ASN A 151 -26.45 -6.38 11.44
C ASN A 151 -25.18 -5.96 10.68
N PRO A 152 -24.13 -5.50 11.39
CA PRO A 152 -22.92 -4.99 10.75
C PRO A 152 -22.14 -6.05 9.95
N VAL A 153 -22.23 -7.33 10.37
CA VAL A 153 -21.61 -8.45 9.64
C VAL A 153 -22.27 -8.62 8.27
N LEU A 154 -23.60 -8.61 8.22
CA LEU A 154 -24.36 -8.71 6.97
C LEU A 154 -23.96 -7.59 6.01
N PHE A 155 -23.96 -6.34 6.47
CA PHE A 155 -23.60 -5.21 5.62
C PHE A 155 -22.15 -5.27 5.16
N SER A 156 -21.22 -5.72 5.99
CA SER A 156 -19.80 -5.91 5.61
C SER A 156 -19.66 -6.96 4.51
N VAL A 157 -20.38 -8.09 4.61
CA VAL A 157 -20.41 -9.14 3.59
C VAL A 157 -21.02 -8.64 2.28
N LEU A 158 -22.15 -7.92 2.34
CA LEU A 158 -22.80 -7.35 1.16
C LEU A 158 -21.89 -6.33 0.46
N CYS A 159 -21.22 -5.47 1.22
CA CYS A 159 -20.21 -4.54 0.69
C CYS A 159 -19.09 -5.31 0.00
N GLN A 160 -18.53 -6.35 0.64
CA GLN A 160 -17.43 -7.11 0.07
C GLN A 160 -17.83 -7.89 -1.20
N LEU A 161 -19.03 -8.46 -1.25
CA LEU A 161 -19.56 -9.10 -2.45
C LEU A 161 -19.61 -8.11 -3.62
N PHE A 162 -20.07 -6.88 -3.36
CA PHE A 162 -20.11 -5.83 -4.36
C PHE A 162 -18.70 -5.42 -4.81
N VAL A 163 -17.75 -5.27 -3.87
CA VAL A 163 -16.33 -4.98 -4.17
C VAL A 163 -15.71 -6.05 -5.06
N VAL A 164 -15.92 -7.34 -4.75
CA VAL A 164 -15.39 -8.44 -5.57
C VAL A 164 -15.98 -8.39 -6.99
N GLY A 165 -17.27 -8.11 -7.12
CA GLY A 165 -17.91 -7.89 -8.42
C GLY A 165 -17.27 -6.72 -9.19
N LEU A 166 -17.08 -5.57 -8.54
CA LEU A 166 -16.43 -4.42 -9.15
C LEU A 166 -14.97 -4.69 -9.50
N ALA A 167 -14.23 -5.45 -8.70
CA ALA A 167 -12.83 -5.77 -8.98
C ALA A 167 -12.68 -6.67 -10.22
N ILE A 168 -13.65 -7.55 -10.48
CA ILE A 168 -13.66 -8.44 -11.65
C ILE A 168 -14.14 -7.70 -12.91
N PHE A 169 -15.17 -6.86 -12.82
CA PHE A 169 -15.86 -6.31 -14.00
C PHE A 169 -15.73 -4.79 -14.17
N GLY A 170 -15.42 -4.05 -13.11
CA GLY A 170 -15.56 -2.60 -13.02
C GLY A 170 -14.30 -1.82 -12.67
N HIS A 171 -13.16 -2.48 -12.42
CA HIS A 171 -11.93 -1.83 -11.95
C HIS A 171 -11.47 -0.66 -12.85
N ALA A 172 -11.62 -0.78 -14.17
CA ALA A 172 -11.27 0.29 -15.12
C ALA A 172 -12.21 1.52 -15.04
N GLY A 173 -13.47 1.32 -14.60
CA GLY A 173 -14.41 2.40 -14.36
C GLY A 173 -14.09 3.13 -13.05
N ILE A 174 -13.80 2.38 -11.99
CA ILE A 174 -13.45 2.94 -10.68
C ILE A 174 -12.21 3.84 -10.76
N ALA A 175 -11.17 3.41 -11.48
CA ALA A 175 -9.96 4.22 -11.68
C ALA A 175 -10.22 5.58 -12.35
N LYS A 176 -11.32 5.72 -13.12
CA LYS A 176 -11.71 7.01 -13.73
C LYS A 176 -12.52 7.90 -12.79
N VAL A 177 -13.19 7.30 -11.81
CA VAL A 177 -14.03 8.00 -10.82
C VAL A 177 -13.22 8.41 -9.59
N GLU A 178 -12.17 7.67 -9.27
CA GLU A 178 -11.29 7.89 -8.12
C GLU A 178 -10.78 9.35 -7.97
N PRO A 179 -10.32 10.05 -9.04
CA PRO A 179 -9.91 11.45 -8.90
C PRO A 179 -11.05 12.39 -8.48
N TRP A 180 -12.29 12.10 -8.89
CA TRP A 180 -13.46 12.88 -8.49
C TRP A 180 -13.86 12.59 -7.05
N LEU A 181 -13.77 11.33 -6.62
CA LEU A 181 -13.98 10.97 -5.21
C LEU A 181 -12.97 11.66 -4.30
N ALA A 182 -11.69 11.76 -4.70
CA ALA A 182 -10.68 12.49 -3.94
C ALA A 182 -11.05 13.97 -3.74
N LEU A 183 -11.66 14.63 -4.74
CA LEU A 183 -12.16 16.01 -4.59
C LEU A 183 -13.32 16.12 -3.60
N VAL A 184 -14.24 15.15 -3.61
CA VAL A 184 -15.35 15.10 -2.66
C VAL A 184 -14.83 14.87 -1.24
N ILE A 185 -13.84 13.99 -1.07
CA ILE A 185 -13.17 13.76 0.21
C ILE A 185 -12.55 15.08 0.68
N LEU A 186 -11.76 15.76 -0.16
CA LEU A 186 -11.16 17.06 0.20
C LEU A 186 -12.20 18.10 0.65
N ALA A 187 -13.36 18.18 -0.01
CA ALA A 187 -14.44 19.08 0.38
C ALA A 187 -14.98 18.74 1.78
N ILE A 188 -15.13 17.46 2.09
CA ILE A 188 -15.52 16.99 3.43
C ILE A 188 -14.45 17.28 4.47
N MET A 189 -13.18 17.09 4.13
CA MET A 189 -12.08 17.41 5.03
C MET A 189 -12.10 18.90 5.39
N ALA A 190 -12.32 19.76 4.40
CA ALA A 190 -12.48 21.19 4.61
C ALA A 190 -13.70 21.49 5.49
N TYR A 191 -14.85 20.85 5.23
CA TYR A 191 -16.05 21.00 6.04
C TYR A 191 -15.82 20.65 7.52
N ILE A 192 -15.23 19.48 7.79
CA ILE A 192 -14.94 19.02 9.15
C ILE A 192 -13.97 19.98 9.85
N PHE A 193 -12.91 20.43 9.19
CA PHE A 193 -12.00 21.43 9.78
C PHE A 193 -12.68 22.76 10.07
N ILE A 194 -13.53 23.25 9.15
CA ILE A 194 -14.28 24.49 9.35
C ILE A 194 -15.16 24.34 10.59
N VAL A 195 -16.01 23.31 10.63
CA VAL A 195 -16.92 23.07 11.77
C VAL A 195 -16.15 22.93 13.08
N ALA A 196 -15.07 22.16 13.10
CA ALA A 196 -14.26 21.93 14.29
C ALA A 196 -13.67 23.24 14.83
N PHE A 197 -13.03 24.05 13.98
CA PHE A 197 -12.34 25.27 14.41
C PHE A 197 -13.24 26.50 14.57
N THR A 198 -14.44 26.51 13.98
CA THR A 198 -15.44 27.55 14.28
C THR A 198 -16.18 27.29 15.58
N SER A 199 -16.31 26.02 15.98
CA SER A 199 -16.99 25.64 17.22
C SER A 199 -16.06 25.71 18.43
N HIS A 200 -14.79 25.35 18.24
CA HIS A 200 -13.77 25.36 19.28
C HIS A 200 -12.47 26.00 18.76
N PRO A 201 -11.88 26.97 19.48
CA PRO A 201 -10.55 27.48 19.11
C PRO A 201 -9.48 26.37 19.25
N PRO A 202 -8.35 26.45 18.52
CA PRO A 202 -7.25 25.49 18.63
C PRO A 202 -6.72 25.28 20.06
N ALA A 203 -6.86 26.29 20.93
CA ALA A 203 -6.50 26.20 22.35
C ALA A 203 -7.31 25.15 23.11
N ASP A 204 -8.60 24.96 22.78
CA ASP A 204 -9.46 23.97 23.41
C ASP A 204 -8.99 22.55 23.06
N PHE A 205 -8.63 22.31 21.80
CA PHE A 205 -8.05 21.04 21.36
C PHE A 205 -6.75 20.71 22.09
N ALA A 206 -5.89 21.72 22.30
CA ALA A 206 -4.66 21.57 23.07
C ALA A 206 -4.90 21.31 24.56
N ALA A 207 -6.04 21.77 25.09
CA ALA A 207 -6.45 21.62 26.48
C ALA A 207 -7.24 20.32 26.76
N ILE A 208 -7.57 19.52 25.73
CA ILE A 208 -8.20 18.19 25.92
C ILE A 208 -7.35 17.38 26.90
N LYS A 209 -7.99 16.93 27.98
CA LYS A 209 -7.33 16.13 29.01
C LYS A 209 -6.84 14.82 28.41
N VAL A 210 -5.55 14.54 28.59
CA VAL A 210 -4.94 13.30 28.12
C VAL A 210 -5.48 12.13 28.95
N ASP A 211 -5.96 11.09 28.26
CA ASP A 211 -6.37 9.84 28.87
C ASP A 211 -5.27 8.78 28.72
N THR A 212 -4.45 8.65 29.76
CA THR A 212 -3.36 7.68 29.78
C THR A 212 -3.83 6.22 29.85
N THR A 213 -5.10 5.96 30.16
CA THR A 213 -5.64 4.59 30.21
C THR A 213 -5.76 3.95 28.83
N LEU A 214 -5.81 4.77 27.77
CA LEU A 214 -5.81 4.33 26.37
C LEU A 214 -4.44 3.80 25.90
N GLY A 215 -3.39 3.89 26.73
CA GLY A 215 -2.09 3.27 26.47
C GLY A 215 -1.26 3.90 25.35
N TRP A 216 -1.65 5.08 24.87
CA TRP A 216 -0.88 5.81 23.84
C TRP A 216 0.31 6.55 24.43
N SER A 217 1.40 6.55 23.68
CA SER A 217 2.60 7.33 23.95
C SER A 217 3.05 8.01 22.66
N GLY A 218 3.88 9.05 22.76
CA GLY A 218 4.42 9.69 21.55
C GLY A 218 5.18 8.72 20.64
N ILE A 219 5.81 7.70 21.22
CA ILE A 219 6.55 6.67 20.48
C ILE A 219 5.59 5.75 19.71
N THR A 220 4.49 5.29 20.34
CA THR A 220 3.53 4.40 19.67
C THR A 220 2.76 5.13 18.57
N VAL A 221 2.48 6.42 18.74
CA VAL A 221 1.95 7.28 17.66
C VAL A 221 2.93 7.32 16.49
N LEU A 222 4.21 7.60 16.75
CA LEU A 222 5.24 7.64 15.71
C LEU A 222 5.37 6.31 14.96
N ASP A 223 5.36 5.19 15.68
CA ASP A 223 5.39 3.84 15.11
C ASP A 223 4.21 3.58 14.17
N VAL A 224 2.98 3.92 14.58
CA VAL A 224 1.78 3.73 13.75
C VAL A 224 1.83 4.58 12.48
N VAL A 225 2.29 5.83 12.58
CA VAL A 225 2.42 6.73 11.42
C VAL A 225 3.48 6.20 10.45
N ILE A 226 4.63 5.75 10.95
CA ILE A 226 5.69 5.14 10.11
C ILE A 226 5.19 3.84 9.49
N ALA A 227 4.51 2.96 10.24
CA ALA A 227 3.96 1.71 9.73
C ALA A 227 2.95 1.95 8.60
N THR A 228 2.16 3.03 8.68
CA THR A 228 1.25 3.44 7.61
C THR A 228 2.01 3.83 6.34
N ALA A 229 3.13 4.55 6.45
CA ALA A 229 3.99 4.86 5.29
C ALA A 229 4.61 3.61 4.66
N ILE A 230 5.02 2.65 5.48
CA ILE A 230 5.53 1.36 5.01
C ILE A 230 4.44 0.58 4.28
N SER A 231 3.20 0.61 4.79
CA SER A 231 2.06 0.01 4.11
C SER A 231 1.86 0.58 2.70
N TRP A 232 2.02 1.89 2.52
CA TRP A 232 1.92 2.54 1.20
C TRP A 232 3.14 2.28 0.30
N THR A 233 4.29 1.98 0.90
CA THR A 233 5.54 1.76 0.16
C THR A 233 5.45 0.56 -0.79
N VAL A 234 4.56 -0.42 -0.52
CA VAL A 234 4.30 -1.57 -1.41
C VAL A 234 3.78 -1.19 -2.80
N LEU A 235 3.20 0.02 -2.95
CA LEU A 235 2.71 0.56 -4.22
C LEU A 235 3.61 1.67 -4.79
N SER A 236 4.74 1.94 -4.14
CA SER A 236 5.46 3.18 -4.42
C SER A 236 6.06 3.23 -5.82
N ALA A 237 6.67 2.12 -6.25
CA ALA A 237 7.26 2.04 -7.57
C ALA A 237 6.19 1.99 -8.68
N GLU A 238 4.99 1.47 -8.42
CA GLU A 238 3.86 1.44 -9.36
C GLU A 238 3.44 2.85 -9.83
N PHE A 239 3.41 3.82 -8.91
CA PHE A 239 3.09 5.21 -9.24
C PHE A 239 4.32 5.95 -9.77
N ASN A 240 5.49 5.75 -9.16
CA ASN A 240 6.68 6.51 -9.53
C ASN A 240 7.32 6.08 -10.86
N ARG A 241 7.06 4.85 -11.35
CA ARG A 241 7.46 4.43 -12.71
C ARG A 241 6.76 5.22 -13.82
N LEU A 242 5.68 5.94 -13.50
CA LEU A 242 5.01 6.86 -14.43
C LEU A 242 5.72 8.21 -14.57
N ALA A 243 6.70 8.51 -13.69
CA ALA A 243 7.42 9.77 -13.70
C ALA A 243 8.43 9.85 -14.85
N LYS A 244 8.52 11.03 -15.48
CA LYS A 244 9.45 11.31 -16.58
C LYS A 244 10.91 11.34 -16.12
N THR A 245 11.15 11.82 -14.91
CA THR A 245 12.49 11.99 -14.32
C THR A 245 12.48 11.59 -12.86
N GLN A 246 13.65 11.23 -12.33
CA GLN A 246 13.82 10.91 -10.91
C GLN A 246 13.42 12.07 -10.01
N ALA A 247 13.83 13.30 -10.34
CA ALA A 247 13.43 14.49 -9.59
C ALA A 247 11.89 14.66 -9.56
N ALA A 248 11.21 14.39 -10.68
CA ALA A 248 9.75 14.43 -10.72
C ALA A 248 9.11 13.34 -9.86
N GLY A 249 9.65 12.11 -9.90
CA GLY A 249 9.20 11.01 -9.06
C GLY A 249 9.40 11.31 -7.57
N VAL A 250 10.61 11.71 -7.19
CA VAL A 250 11.01 12.00 -5.80
C VAL A 250 10.22 13.16 -5.20
N VAL A 251 10.21 14.32 -5.85
CA VAL A 251 9.52 15.52 -5.35
C VAL A 251 8.01 15.31 -5.38
N GLY A 252 7.48 14.74 -6.48
CA GLY A 252 6.06 14.47 -6.61
C GLY A 252 5.55 13.52 -5.54
N SER A 253 6.18 12.35 -5.39
CA SER A 253 5.76 11.37 -4.39
C SER A 253 5.97 11.83 -2.95
N GLY A 254 7.10 12.46 -2.65
CA GLY A 254 7.37 12.98 -1.31
C GLY A 254 6.33 14.01 -0.88
N ILE A 255 6.08 15.04 -1.70
CA ILE A 255 5.09 16.07 -1.38
C ILE A 255 3.68 15.47 -1.37
N GLY A 256 3.30 14.71 -2.39
CA GLY A 256 1.96 14.15 -2.52
C GLY A 256 1.59 13.25 -1.35
N TYR A 257 2.49 12.35 -0.95
CA TYR A 257 2.28 11.42 0.16
C TYR A 257 2.29 12.12 1.52
N VAL A 258 3.27 12.99 1.79
CA VAL A 258 3.36 13.68 3.09
C VAL A 258 2.17 14.62 3.29
N VAL A 259 1.81 15.42 2.28
CA VAL A 259 0.69 16.35 2.39
C VAL A 259 -0.63 15.60 2.60
N SER A 260 -0.89 14.54 1.84
CA SER A 260 -2.13 13.76 2.02
C SER A 260 -2.19 13.06 3.38
N THR A 261 -1.09 12.45 3.83
CA THR A 261 -1.06 11.77 5.14
C THR A 261 -1.25 12.75 6.28
N VAL A 262 -0.50 13.86 6.28
CA VAL A 262 -0.61 14.88 7.31
C VAL A 262 -2.01 15.47 7.32
N LEU A 263 -2.56 15.82 6.17
CA LEU A 263 -3.90 16.39 6.07
C LEU A 263 -4.97 15.40 6.59
N SER A 264 -4.92 14.14 6.17
CA SER A 264 -5.90 13.11 6.57
C SER A 264 -5.80 12.71 8.03
N MET A 265 -4.61 12.38 8.53
CA MET A 265 -4.46 11.98 9.94
C MET A 265 -4.70 13.16 10.89
N SER A 266 -4.26 14.37 10.54
CA SER A 266 -4.54 15.57 11.36
C SER A 266 -6.03 15.87 11.41
N LEU A 267 -6.74 15.65 10.30
CA LEU A 267 -8.19 15.75 10.28
C LEU A 267 -8.82 14.73 11.22
N GLY A 268 -8.39 13.46 11.19
CA GLY A 268 -8.90 12.44 12.11
C GLY A 268 -8.68 12.79 13.58
N ALA A 269 -7.47 13.24 13.93
CA ALA A 269 -7.13 13.69 15.29
C ALA A 269 -7.96 14.91 15.73
N THR A 270 -8.28 15.81 14.79
CA THR A 270 -9.11 16.99 15.07
C THR A 270 -10.60 16.62 15.14
N ALA A 271 -11.08 15.73 14.29
CA ALA A 271 -12.46 15.27 14.26
C ALA A 271 -12.82 14.52 15.57
N ILE A 272 -11.94 13.61 16.03
CA ILE A 272 -12.15 12.93 17.31
C ILE A 272 -12.00 13.91 18.49
N GLY A 273 -11.09 14.88 18.41
CA GLY A 273 -10.97 15.94 19.41
C GLY A 273 -12.25 16.78 19.53
N TYR A 274 -12.90 17.10 18.39
CA TYR A 274 -14.18 17.80 18.36
C TYR A 274 -15.28 16.98 19.05
N VAL A 275 -15.32 15.66 18.81
CA VAL A 275 -16.27 14.77 19.49
C VAL A 275 -16.10 14.82 20.99
N VAL A 276 -14.86 14.74 21.49
CA VAL A 276 -14.55 14.84 22.93
C VAL A 276 -14.98 16.18 23.51
N LEU A 277 -14.66 17.29 22.83
CA LEU A 277 -15.05 18.64 23.27
C LEU A 277 -16.57 18.84 23.25
N SER A 278 -17.28 18.13 22.38
CA SER A 278 -18.73 18.12 22.30
C SER A 278 -19.40 17.16 23.31
N GLY A 279 -18.60 16.51 24.19
CA GLY A 279 -19.08 15.60 25.23
C GLY A 279 -19.36 14.17 24.76
N GLY A 280 -18.89 13.78 23.57
CA GLY A 280 -18.99 12.42 23.06
C GLY A 280 -17.81 11.52 23.44
N ASP A 281 -18.00 10.21 23.27
CA ASP A 281 -16.96 9.21 23.54
C ASP A 281 -15.95 9.10 22.39
N ALA A 282 -14.66 9.08 22.73
CA ALA A 282 -13.58 8.91 21.77
C ALA A 282 -13.34 7.42 21.46
N LEU A 283 -14.15 6.83 20.58
CA LEU A 283 -13.84 5.52 20.02
C LEU A 283 -12.97 5.69 18.77
N GLY A 284 -11.70 5.28 18.89
CA GLY A 284 -10.73 5.35 17.81
C GLY A 284 -11.03 4.35 16.70
N PHE A 285 -10.70 4.72 15.46
CA PHE A 285 -10.86 3.92 14.25
C PHE A 285 -12.31 3.48 13.93
N ASP A 286 -13.30 4.16 14.50
CA ASP A 286 -14.72 3.94 14.20
C ASP A 286 -15.30 5.09 13.35
N PRO A 287 -15.74 4.84 12.11
CA PRO A 287 -16.32 5.87 11.26
C PRO A 287 -17.67 6.39 11.78
N THR A 288 -18.42 5.59 12.56
CA THR A 288 -19.77 5.95 13.03
C THR A 288 -19.73 7.11 14.02
N VAL A 289 -18.66 7.22 14.82
CA VAL A 289 -18.44 8.35 15.75
C VAL A 289 -18.33 9.68 14.99
N ILE A 290 -17.57 9.70 13.89
CA ILE A 290 -17.44 10.90 13.07
C ILE A 290 -18.75 11.19 12.33
N VAL A 291 -19.41 10.16 11.80
CA VAL A 291 -20.71 10.34 11.12
C VAL A 291 -21.77 10.88 12.10
N ALA A 292 -21.81 10.42 13.34
CA ALA A 292 -22.73 10.91 14.36
C ALA A 292 -22.50 12.40 14.65
N ALA A 293 -21.25 12.84 14.69
CA ALA A 293 -20.89 14.23 14.99
C ALA A 293 -21.05 15.20 13.81
N PHE A 294 -20.80 14.74 12.58
CA PHE A 294 -20.75 15.60 11.39
C PHE A 294 -21.89 15.34 10.38
N GLY A 295 -22.74 14.33 10.64
CA GLY A 295 -23.97 14.08 9.91
C GLY A 295 -23.92 12.98 8.85
N ALA A 296 -25.11 12.50 8.47
CA ALA A 296 -25.30 11.38 7.53
C ALA A 296 -24.67 11.55 6.12
N PRO A 297 -24.57 12.74 5.51
CA PRO A 297 -23.89 12.90 4.22
C PRO A 297 -22.43 12.41 4.23
N LEU A 298 -21.76 12.48 5.39
CA LEU A 298 -20.40 11.97 5.56
C LEU A 298 -20.34 10.45 5.38
N ALA A 299 -21.33 9.71 5.87
CA ALA A 299 -21.40 8.25 5.72
C ALA A 299 -21.46 7.82 4.25
N ILE A 300 -22.18 8.57 3.41
CA ILE A 300 -22.26 8.27 1.97
C ILE A 300 -20.88 8.41 1.33
N VAL A 301 -20.13 9.46 1.66
CA VAL A 301 -18.79 9.64 1.09
C VAL A 301 -17.79 8.66 1.65
N ILE A 302 -17.86 8.35 2.94
CA ILE A 302 -17.05 7.28 3.54
C ILE A 302 -17.29 5.97 2.81
N PHE A 303 -18.56 5.59 2.64
CA PHE A 303 -18.94 4.39 1.91
C PHE A 303 -18.38 4.40 0.48
N LEU A 304 -18.62 5.46 -0.31
CA LEU A 304 -18.15 5.53 -1.69
C LEU A 304 -16.61 5.48 -1.80
N SER A 305 -15.91 6.20 -0.91
CA SER A 305 -14.45 6.20 -0.85
C SER A 305 -13.90 4.81 -0.55
N VAL A 306 -14.38 4.18 0.53
CA VAL A 306 -13.93 2.87 0.98
C VAL A 306 -14.23 1.80 -0.07
N MET A 307 -15.39 1.85 -0.72
CA MET A 307 -15.74 0.89 -1.79
C MET A 307 -14.85 1.04 -3.03
N ALA A 308 -14.53 2.27 -3.43
CA ALA A 308 -13.64 2.54 -4.54
C ALA A 308 -12.21 2.05 -4.25
N THR A 309 -11.66 2.42 -3.09
CA THR A 309 -10.31 2.00 -2.69
C THR A 309 -10.22 0.49 -2.50
N ASN A 310 -11.20 -0.15 -1.85
CA ASN A 310 -11.21 -1.60 -1.65
C ASN A 310 -11.28 -2.37 -2.98
N THR A 311 -12.01 -1.86 -3.97
CA THR A 311 -12.03 -2.44 -5.32
C THR A 311 -10.62 -2.49 -5.93
N MET A 312 -9.85 -1.41 -5.78
CA MET A 312 -8.47 -1.34 -6.26
C MET A 312 -7.53 -2.25 -5.46
N VAL A 313 -7.75 -2.40 -4.15
CA VAL A 313 -7.01 -3.35 -3.29
C VAL A 313 -7.23 -4.79 -3.75
N VAL A 314 -8.48 -5.21 -3.96
CA VAL A 314 -8.80 -6.57 -4.44
C VAL A 314 -8.21 -6.79 -5.84
N TYR A 315 -8.35 -5.81 -6.75
CA TYR A 315 -7.74 -5.90 -8.07
C TYR A 315 -6.21 -6.03 -8.00
N GLY A 316 -5.54 -5.17 -7.23
CA GLY A 316 -4.08 -5.19 -7.06
C GLY A 316 -3.58 -6.48 -6.42
N MET A 317 -4.35 -7.07 -5.50
CA MET A 317 -4.06 -8.36 -4.90
C MET A 317 -4.09 -9.49 -5.94
N VAL A 318 -5.14 -9.55 -6.77
CA VAL A 318 -5.24 -10.52 -7.87
C VAL A 318 -4.12 -10.32 -8.89
N SER A 319 -3.86 -9.08 -9.30
CA SER A 319 -2.78 -8.74 -10.22
C SER A 319 -1.40 -9.12 -9.67
N SER A 320 -1.16 -9.00 -8.36
CA SER A 320 0.10 -9.41 -7.73
C SER A 320 0.35 -10.90 -7.92
N VAL A 321 -0.67 -11.75 -7.74
CA VAL A 321 -0.57 -13.20 -7.93
C VAL A 321 -0.41 -13.55 -9.41
N VAL A 322 -1.22 -12.96 -10.28
CA VAL A 322 -1.21 -13.24 -11.73
C VAL A 322 0.15 -12.92 -12.34
N ASN A 323 0.78 -11.82 -11.92
CA ASN A 323 2.06 -11.35 -12.46
C ASN A 323 3.30 -11.88 -11.73
N MET A 324 3.13 -12.71 -10.69
CA MET A 324 4.24 -13.21 -9.89
C MET A 324 5.20 -14.08 -10.70
N ALA A 325 4.70 -14.93 -11.59
CA ALA A 325 5.49 -15.91 -12.34
C ALA A 325 5.53 -15.59 -13.85
N PRO A 326 6.64 -15.04 -14.37
CA PRO A 326 6.79 -14.75 -15.81
C PRO A 326 6.66 -15.99 -16.71
N SER A 327 6.93 -17.18 -16.16
CA SER A 327 6.97 -18.46 -16.89
C SER A 327 5.71 -19.32 -16.74
N ARG A 328 4.75 -18.95 -15.88
CA ARG A 328 3.49 -19.68 -15.70
C ARG A 328 2.31 -18.72 -15.80
N ARG A 329 1.46 -18.92 -16.80
CA ARG A 329 0.28 -18.08 -17.03
C ARG A 329 -0.83 -18.42 -16.02
N ILE A 330 -0.81 -17.73 -14.88
CA ILE A 330 -1.91 -17.75 -13.92
C ILE A 330 -3.06 -16.92 -14.52
N ARG A 331 -4.28 -17.46 -14.49
CA ARG A 331 -5.44 -16.77 -15.06
C ARG A 331 -6.06 -15.82 -14.05
N PHE A 332 -6.44 -14.62 -14.50
CA PHE A 332 -7.05 -13.59 -13.65
C PHE A 332 -8.34 -14.06 -12.99
N LEU A 333 -9.34 -14.53 -13.77
CA LEU A 333 -10.68 -14.81 -13.25
C LEU A 333 -10.73 -15.90 -12.15
N PRO A 334 -10.10 -17.08 -12.30
CA PRO A 334 -10.08 -18.07 -11.22
C PRO A 334 -9.40 -17.54 -9.95
N THR A 335 -8.32 -16.79 -10.11
CA THR A 335 -7.58 -16.18 -9.00
C THR A 335 -8.44 -15.14 -8.29
N ALA A 336 -9.14 -14.30 -9.03
CA ALA A 336 -10.06 -13.31 -8.51
C ALA A 336 -11.23 -13.92 -7.72
N LEU A 337 -11.75 -15.07 -8.15
CA LEU A 337 -12.82 -15.75 -7.44
C LEU A 337 -12.35 -16.43 -6.15
N VAL A 338 -11.17 -17.07 -6.16
CA VAL A 338 -10.61 -17.68 -4.95
C VAL A 338 -10.29 -16.62 -3.91
N LEU A 339 -9.54 -15.58 -4.31
CA LEU A 339 -9.20 -14.48 -3.40
C LEU A 339 -10.44 -13.67 -3.00
N GLY A 340 -11.38 -13.50 -3.92
CA GLY A 340 -12.68 -12.87 -3.65
C GLY A 340 -13.48 -13.63 -2.59
N ALA A 341 -13.59 -14.96 -2.69
CA ALA A 341 -14.26 -15.78 -1.70
C ALA A 341 -13.61 -15.67 -0.31
N ILE A 342 -12.27 -15.73 -0.25
CA ILE A 342 -11.52 -15.54 1.00
C ILE A 342 -11.76 -14.13 1.57
N SER A 343 -11.82 -13.11 0.70
CA SER A 343 -12.08 -11.74 1.11
C SER A 343 -13.46 -11.56 1.73
N VAL A 344 -14.49 -12.20 1.16
CA VAL A 344 -15.87 -12.18 1.68
C VAL A 344 -15.97 -12.90 3.02
N LEU A 345 -15.29 -14.04 3.18
CA LEU A 345 -15.25 -14.75 4.45
C LEU A 345 -14.59 -13.90 5.54
N GLY A 346 -13.45 -13.27 5.25
CA GLY A 346 -12.77 -12.45 6.24
C GLY A 346 -13.52 -11.15 6.58
N ALA A 347 -14.37 -10.62 5.69
CA ALA A 347 -15.25 -9.50 6.00
C ALA A 347 -16.26 -9.79 7.14
N THR A 348 -16.44 -11.06 7.53
CA THR A 348 -17.26 -11.44 8.69
C THR A 348 -16.58 -11.19 10.04
N TRP A 349 -15.26 -11.01 10.06
CA TRP A 349 -14.46 -10.93 11.29
C TRP A 349 -14.29 -9.48 11.78
N LEU A 350 -15.38 -8.86 12.23
CA LEU A 350 -15.39 -7.44 12.65
C LEU A 350 -14.37 -7.10 13.74
N ALA A 351 -13.98 -8.05 14.59
CA ALA A 351 -12.98 -7.87 15.64
C ALA A 351 -11.59 -7.45 15.10
N LEU A 352 -11.35 -7.56 13.79
CA LEU A 352 -10.14 -7.01 13.17
C LEU A 352 -10.06 -5.47 13.30
N LEU A 353 -11.19 -4.75 13.34
CA LEU A 353 -11.20 -3.30 13.54
C LEU A 353 -10.65 -2.91 14.91
N GLU A 354 -10.97 -3.68 15.95
CA GLU A 354 -10.43 -3.51 17.31
C GLU A 354 -8.91 -3.82 17.37
N GLN A 355 -8.42 -4.65 16.45
CA GLN A 355 -7.01 -5.05 16.35
C GLN A 355 -6.26 -4.29 15.24
N PHE A 356 -6.75 -3.12 14.83
CA PHE A 356 -6.17 -2.38 13.70
C PHE A 356 -4.68 -2.02 13.91
N THR A 357 -4.27 -1.65 15.11
CA THR A 357 -2.85 -1.36 15.43
C THR A 357 -1.98 -2.63 15.37
N SER A 358 -2.52 -3.77 15.80
CA SER A 358 -1.87 -5.08 15.65
C SER A 358 -1.73 -5.46 14.17
N PHE A 359 -2.73 -5.17 13.35
CA PHE A 359 -2.66 -5.34 11.90
C PHE A 359 -1.53 -4.48 11.28
N LEU A 360 -1.43 -3.20 11.65
CA LEU A 360 -0.32 -2.34 11.21
C LEU A 360 1.05 -2.85 11.70
N THR A 361 1.10 -3.45 12.89
CA THR A 361 2.33 -4.10 13.39
C THR A 361 2.73 -5.28 12.49
N VAL A 362 1.79 -6.10 12.04
CA VAL A 362 2.06 -7.19 11.08
C VAL A 362 2.57 -6.64 9.75
N VAL A 363 1.98 -5.54 9.25
CA VAL A 363 2.48 -4.86 8.05
C VAL A 363 3.92 -4.41 8.24
N GLY A 364 4.23 -3.74 9.36
CA GLY A 364 5.57 -3.29 9.70
C GLY A 364 6.57 -4.45 9.79
N ALA A 365 6.23 -5.50 10.54
CA ALA A 365 7.09 -6.67 10.73
C ALA A 365 7.45 -7.35 9.40
N LEU A 366 6.51 -7.42 8.46
CA LEU A 366 6.76 -8.03 7.16
C LEU A 366 7.54 -7.10 6.22
N PHE A 367 7.21 -5.81 6.16
CA PHE A 367 7.70 -4.93 5.10
C PHE A 367 8.83 -3.98 5.48
N LEU A 368 9.01 -3.62 6.76
CA LEU A 368 10.17 -2.85 7.20
C LEU A 368 11.49 -3.54 6.80
N PRO A 369 11.68 -4.86 7.08
CA PRO A 369 12.92 -5.53 6.69
C PRO A 369 13.07 -5.63 5.17
N VAL A 370 11.97 -5.91 4.44
CA VAL A 370 11.98 -6.02 2.98
C VAL A 370 12.47 -4.73 2.34
N PHE A 371 11.96 -3.58 2.75
CA PHE A 371 12.38 -2.30 2.18
C PHE A 371 13.77 -1.88 2.63
N ALA A 372 14.17 -2.19 3.87
CA ALA A 372 15.55 -2.00 4.32
C ALA A 372 16.54 -2.79 3.43
N ILE A 373 16.26 -4.08 3.19
CA ILE A 373 17.05 -4.95 2.32
C ILE A 373 17.08 -4.39 0.89
N MET A 374 15.93 -4.02 0.32
CA MET A 374 15.86 -3.47 -1.03
C MET A 374 16.66 -2.17 -1.19
N ILE A 375 16.61 -1.29 -0.19
CA ILE A 375 17.38 -0.03 -0.23
C ILE A 375 18.87 -0.32 -0.21
N VAL A 376 19.34 -1.18 0.69
CA VAL A 376 20.77 -1.56 0.75
C VAL A 376 21.19 -2.24 -0.55
N ASP A 377 20.42 -3.22 -1.00
CA ASP A 377 20.74 -3.99 -2.20
C ASP A 377 20.83 -3.11 -3.45
N TYR A 378 19.85 -2.24 -3.64
CA TYR A 378 19.81 -1.40 -4.83
C TYR A 378 20.82 -0.25 -4.78
N TYR A 379 20.79 0.56 -3.72
CA TYR A 379 21.57 1.79 -3.67
C TYR A 379 23.04 1.55 -3.34
N ILE A 380 23.34 0.56 -2.48
CA ILE A 380 24.71 0.30 -2.00
C ILE A 380 25.33 -0.88 -2.76
N VAL A 381 24.72 -2.07 -2.71
CA VAL A 381 25.32 -3.30 -3.28
C VAL A 381 25.39 -3.25 -4.80
N ASN A 382 24.28 -2.92 -5.46
CA ASN A 382 24.18 -2.86 -6.90
C ASN A 382 24.43 -1.46 -7.49
N LYS A 383 24.80 -0.47 -6.64
CA LYS A 383 25.13 0.91 -7.04
C LYS A 383 24.11 1.51 -8.01
N CYS A 384 22.84 1.46 -7.63
CA CYS A 384 21.72 2.03 -8.37
C CYS A 384 21.40 1.37 -9.72
N TYR A 385 21.74 0.10 -9.90
CA TYR A 385 21.56 -0.60 -11.18
C TYR A 385 20.84 -1.94 -11.06
N TYR A 386 19.69 -2.07 -11.73
CA TYR A 386 19.07 -3.35 -12.06
C TYR A 386 18.93 -3.45 -13.57
N GLY A 387 19.59 -4.45 -14.18
CA GLY A 387 19.60 -4.68 -15.63
C GLY A 387 18.50 -5.62 -16.11
N SER A 388 18.48 -5.88 -17.42
CA SER A 388 17.50 -6.76 -18.11
C SER A 388 17.42 -8.18 -17.52
N ASP A 389 18.50 -8.64 -16.89
CA ASP A 389 18.55 -9.90 -16.14
C ASP A 389 17.42 -10.08 -15.13
N ILE A 390 16.88 -8.99 -14.54
CA ILE A 390 15.78 -9.07 -13.57
C ILE A 390 14.47 -9.59 -14.20
N LEU A 391 14.36 -9.53 -15.52
CA LEU A 391 13.21 -10.00 -16.29
C LEU A 391 13.33 -11.49 -16.68
N ARG A 392 14.53 -12.08 -16.54
CA ARG A 392 14.77 -13.46 -16.93
C ARG A 392 14.12 -14.43 -15.96
N GLY A 393 13.48 -15.48 -16.48
CA GLY A 393 12.81 -16.51 -15.68
C GLY A 393 13.77 -17.56 -15.07
N ARG A 394 15.02 -17.61 -15.54
CA ARG A 394 16.07 -18.52 -15.05
C ARG A 394 17.44 -17.94 -15.41
N GLY A 395 18.42 -18.14 -14.53
CA GLY A 395 19.78 -17.65 -14.74
C GLY A 395 19.89 -16.12 -14.65
N GLY A 396 21.06 -15.57 -14.98
CA GLY A 396 21.37 -14.16 -14.78
C GLY A 396 21.72 -13.83 -13.33
N ARG A 397 22.13 -12.59 -13.10
CA ARG A 397 22.69 -12.14 -11.82
C ARG A 397 21.73 -12.29 -10.63
N PHE A 398 20.44 -12.06 -10.87
CA PHE A 398 19.40 -12.10 -9.83
C PHE A 398 18.81 -13.51 -9.61
N TRP A 399 19.44 -14.55 -10.17
CA TRP A 399 19.04 -15.94 -9.88
C TRP A 399 19.56 -16.44 -8.53
N TYR A 400 20.69 -15.92 -8.04
CA TYR A 400 21.32 -16.41 -6.80
C TYR A 400 21.44 -17.96 -6.77
N GLN A 401 21.34 -18.56 -5.58
CA GLN A 401 21.37 -20.01 -5.41
C GLN A 401 19.97 -20.59 -5.63
N GLY A 402 19.76 -21.22 -6.79
CA GLY A 402 18.49 -21.90 -7.10
C GLY A 402 17.28 -20.98 -7.21
N GLY A 403 17.46 -19.68 -7.45
CA GLY A 403 16.41 -18.68 -7.53
C GLY A 403 16.22 -17.85 -6.24
N VAL A 404 17.00 -18.10 -5.19
CA VAL A 404 16.79 -17.52 -3.85
C VAL A 404 18.08 -16.91 -3.30
N ASN A 405 17.98 -15.69 -2.79
CA ASN A 405 19.00 -15.11 -1.92
C ASN A 405 18.71 -15.48 -0.46
N ILE A 406 19.37 -16.54 0.03
CA ILE A 406 19.14 -17.07 1.38
C ILE A 406 19.46 -16.02 2.46
N ALA A 407 20.46 -15.16 2.24
CA ALA A 407 20.79 -14.11 3.20
C ALA A 407 19.69 -13.06 3.32
N ALA A 408 19.09 -12.64 2.20
CA ALA A 408 17.94 -11.74 2.23
C ALA A 408 16.77 -12.34 3.01
N ILE A 409 16.48 -13.64 2.82
CA ILE A 409 15.43 -14.34 3.56
C ILE A 409 15.77 -14.43 5.06
N ALA A 410 17.00 -14.78 5.42
CA ALA A 410 17.42 -14.85 6.82
C ALA A 410 17.32 -13.49 7.52
N VAL A 411 17.81 -12.42 6.89
CA VAL A 411 17.70 -11.06 7.44
C VAL A 411 16.24 -10.63 7.56
N TRP A 412 15.39 -10.98 6.59
CA TRP A 412 13.97 -10.69 6.68
C TRP A 412 13.30 -11.39 7.86
N LEU A 413 13.55 -12.69 8.08
CA LEU A 413 13.00 -13.43 9.22
C LEU A 413 13.49 -12.86 10.56
N VAL A 414 14.78 -12.51 10.66
CA VAL A 414 15.34 -11.87 11.85
C VAL A 414 14.70 -10.49 12.08
N GLY A 415 14.52 -9.69 11.03
CA GLY A 415 13.85 -8.40 11.11
C GLY A 415 12.39 -8.52 11.54
N ALA A 416 11.63 -9.46 10.96
CA ALA A 416 10.25 -9.71 11.35
C ALA A 416 10.14 -10.16 12.81
N GLY A 417 11.01 -11.08 13.25
CA GLY A 417 11.10 -11.50 14.65
C GLY A 417 11.47 -10.35 15.58
N THR A 418 12.41 -9.49 15.18
CA THR A 418 12.80 -8.29 15.93
C THR A 418 11.62 -7.35 16.11
N SER A 419 10.84 -7.10 15.05
CA SER A 419 9.64 -6.27 15.15
C SER A 419 8.65 -6.81 16.16
N VAL A 420 8.36 -8.11 16.13
CA VAL A 420 7.41 -8.74 17.07
C VAL A 420 7.93 -8.69 18.50
N ILE A 421 9.23 -8.98 18.71
CA ILE A 421 9.86 -8.92 20.03
C ILE A 421 9.80 -7.51 20.59
N LEU A 422 10.19 -6.50 19.79
CA LEU A 422 10.23 -5.10 20.23
C LEU A 422 8.84 -4.47 20.40
N THR A 423 7.78 -5.07 19.84
CA THR A 423 6.41 -4.64 20.08
C THR A 423 5.79 -5.32 21.30
N TYR A 424 5.93 -6.64 21.45
CA TYR A 424 5.12 -7.40 22.41
C TYR A 424 5.89 -8.02 23.58
N VAL A 425 7.19 -8.32 23.42
CA VAL A 425 7.97 -9.06 24.44
C VAL A 425 8.86 -8.11 25.23
N ALA A 426 9.57 -7.23 24.53
CA ALA A 426 10.43 -6.21 25.11
C ALA A 426 10.12 -4.86 24.43
N PRO A 427 8.99 -4.21 24.80
CA PRO A 427 8.58 -2.92 24.25
C PRO A 427 9.73 -1.91 24.22
N SER A 428 10.12 -1.52 23.01
CA SER A 428 11.26 -0.63 22.79
C SER A 428 10.93 0.81 23.23
N PRO A 429 11.83 1.50 23.96
CA PRO A 429 11.64 2.89 24.35
C PRO A 429 11.74 3.88 23.17
N ILE A 430 12.14 3.41 21.98
CA ILE A 430 12.22 4.21 20.75
C ILE A 430 11.32 3.67 19.64
N GLY A 431 10.37 2.80 20.01
CA GLY A 431 9.45 2.16 19.09
C GLY A 431 10.06 0.93 18.42
N ALA A 432 9.22 0.11 17.82
CA ALA A 432 9.63 -1.11 17.13
C ALA A 432 10.01 -0.84 15.65
N THR A 433 9.43 0.19 15.03
CA THR A 433 9.56 0.38 13.57
C THR A 433 10.98 0.79 13.14
N ILE A 434 11.52 1.84 13.76
CA ILE A 434 12.85 2.37 13.44
C ILE A 434 13.95 1.33 13.74
N PRO A 435 14.01 0.69 14.93
CA PRO A 435 15.03 -0.32 15.19
C PRO A 435 14.93 -1.52 14.25
N THR A 436 13.72 -1.99 13.94
CA THR A 436 13.52 -3.09 12.98
C THR A 436 14.13 -2.76 11.62
N PHE A 437 13.88 -1.54 11.12
CA PHE A 437 14.45 -1.08 9.86
C PHE A 437 15.98 -1.01 9.92
N VAL A 438 16.52 -0.36 10.96
CA VAL A 438 17.97 -0.16 11.13
C VAL A 438 18.71 -1.49 11.28
N ILE A 439 18.18 -2.42 12.09
CA ILE A 439 18.77 -3.75 12.29
C ILE A 439 18.75 -4.53 10.98
N SER A 440 17.62 -4.56 10.26
CA SER A 440 17.53 -5.24 8.97
C SER A 440 18.48 -4.63 7.92
N PHE A 441 18.59 -3.30 7.89
CA PHE A 441 19.52 -2.58 7.03
C PHE A 441 20.98 -2.96 7.35
N ALA A 442 21.36 -2.90 8.62
CA ALA A 442 22.72 -3.18 9.08
C ALA A 442 23.12 -4.65 8.85
N LEU A 443 22.21 -5.60 9.12
CA LEU A 443 22.47 -7.03 8.91
C LEU A 443 22.68 -7.35 7.43
N TYR A 444 21.84 -6.82 6.54
CA TYR A 444 22.01 -7.07 5.10
C TYR A 444 23.27 -6.38 4.55
N LEU A 445 23.57 -5.15 5.00
CA LEU A 445 24.80 -4.45 4.62
C LEU A 445 26.05 -5.18 5.13
N GLY A 446 26.03 -5.65 6.38
CA GLY A 446 27.11 -6.44 6.97
C GLY A 446 27.36 -7.72 6.19
N TRP A 447 26.30 -8.46 5.84
CA TRP A 447 26.40 -9.62 4.96
C TRP A 447 27.02 -9.27 3.60
N ALA A 448 26.59 -8.18 2.97
CA ALA A 448 27.10 -7.77 1.67
C ALA A 448 28.59 -7.38 1.69
N LEU A 449 29.03 -6.73 2.77
CA LEU A 449 30.43 -6.37 3.01
C LEU A 449 31.29 -7.62 3.23
N LEU A 450 30.84 -8.54 4.10
CA LEU A 450 31.56 -9.78 4.43
C LEU A 450 31.71 -10.71 3.23
N THR A 451 30.70 -10.77 2.36
CA THR A 451 30.71 -11.60 1.15
C THR A 451 31.34 -10.89 -0.06
N ARG A 452 31.80 -9.64 0.09
CA ARG A 452 32.32 -8.80 -1.01
C ARG A 452 31.37 -8.75 -2.21
N SER A 453 30.06 -8.79 -1.96
CA SER A 453 29.04 -8.79 -3.01
C SER A 453 28.79 -7.39 -3.59
N ILE A 454 29.33 -6.34 -2.95
CA ILE A 454 29.25 -4.97 -3.42
C ILE A 454 29.96 -4.84 -4.76
N ARG A 455 29.20 -4.30 -5.72
CA ARG A 455 29.65 -4.11 -7.09
C ARG A 455 30.84 -3.14 -7.15
N THR A 456 31.93 -3.51 -7.80
CA THR A 456 33.11 -2.63 -7.96
C THR A 456 32.89 -1.61 -9.08
N ASP A 457 32.26 -2.01 -10.19
CA ASP A 457 31.95 -1.17 -11.34
C ASP A 457 30.73 -0.26 -11.11
N LYS A 458 30.73 0.94 -11.72
CA LYS A 458 29.56 1.82 -11.83
C LYS A 458 28.96 1.65 -13.23
N PRO A 459 28.06 0.68 -13.44
CA PRO A 459 27.42 0.48 -14.74
C PRO A 459 26.62 1.71 -15.15
N VAL A 460 26.56 1.98 -16.46
CA VAL A 460 25.67 3.00 -17.01
C VAL A 460 24.24 2.53 -16.83
N SER A 461 23.50 3.18 -15.92
CA SER A 461 22.08 2.91 -15.70
C SER A 461 21.28 3.22 -16.97
N ARG A 462 20.74 2.18 -17.61
CA ARG A 462 19.81 2.30 -18.73
C ARG A 462 18.43 1.82 -18.30
N HIS A 463 17.40 2.54 -18.71
CA HIS A 463 16.02 2.19 -18.45
C HIS A 463 15.67 0.87 -19.14
N LEU A 464 14.95 -0.05 -18.48
CA LEU A 464 14.73 -1.42 -18.98
C LEU A 464 13.87 -1.50 -20.26
N THR A 465 13.18 -0.42 -20.63
CA THR A 465 12.45 -0.33 -21.91
C THR A 465 13.37 -0.08 -23.11
N VAL A 466 14.62 0.34 -22.87
CA VAL A 466 15.61 0.53 -23.92
C VAL A 466 16.31 -0.82 -24.10
N THR A 467 15.93 -1.56 -25.13
CA THR A 467 16.57 -2.83 -25.49
C THR A 467 18.08 -2.64 -25.62
N GLU A 468 18.86 -3.56 -25.04
CA GLU A 468 20.29 -3.62 -25.32
C GLU A 468 20.49 -3.82 -26.83
N PRO A 469 21.47 -3.14 -27.46
CA PRO A 469 21.87 -3.51 -28.81
C PRO A 469 22.29 -4.97 -28.82
N GLU A 470 21.86 -5.72 -29.84
CA GLU A 470 22.05 -7.16 -30.02
C GLU A 470 23.52 -7.66 -29.97
N SER A 471 24.50 -6.76 -29.85
CA SER A 471 25.93 -7.06 -29.95
C SER A 471 26.62 -7.54 -28.66
N SER A 472 25.90 -7.73 -27.55
CA SER A 472 26.48 -8.11 -26.26
C SER A 472 26.11 -9.52 -25.77
N ASN A 473 25.50 -10.35 -26.63
CA ASN A 473 25.21 -11.75 -26.29
C ASN A 473 26.34 -12.68 -26.81
N PRO A 474 27.32 -13.07 -25.98
CA PRO A 474 28.43 -13.92 -26.41
C PRO A 474 27.96 -15.30 -26.92
N GLU A 475 26.82 -15.82 -26.43
CA GLU A 475 26.29 -17.14 -26.82
C GLU A 475 25.74 -17.19 -28.26
N ARG A 476 25.50 -16.04 -28.92
CA ARG A 476 25.09 -16.01 -30.34
C ARG A 476 26.20 -15.61 -31.31
N GLN A 477 27.29 -15.01 -30.83
CA GLN A 477 28.46 -14.77 -31.67
C GLN A 477 29.16 -16.08 -32.08
N GLU A 478 29.09 -17.11 -31.23
CA GLU A 478 29.63 -18.44 -31.57
C GLU A 478 28.81 -19.15 -32.66
N ASN A 479 27.52 -18.83 -32.80
CA ASN A 479 26.66 -19.36 -33.85
C ASN A 479 26.62 -18.51 -35.13
N ALA A 480 27.25 -17.32 -35.14
CA ALA A 480 27.42 -16.49 -36.33
C ALA A 480 28.77 -16.73 -37.03
N HIS A 481 29.68 -17.45 -36.37
CA HIS A 481 30.99 -17.86 -36.88
C HIS A 481 31.13 -19.37 -37.13
N ARG A 482 30.03 -20.11 -37.07
CA ARG A 482 29.90 -21.48 -37.62
C ARG A 482 28.87 -21.44 -38.74
#